data_AF-A0A6J4L252-F1
#
_entry.id   AF-A0A6J4L252-F1
#
_cell.length_a   1.000
_cell.length_b   1.000
_cell.length_c   1.000
_cell.angle_alpha   90.00
_cell.angle_beta   90.00
_cell.angle_gamma   90.00
#
_symmetry.space_group_name_H-M   'P 1'
#
loop_
_entity.id
_entity.type
_entity.pdbx_description
1 polymer ?
#
loop_
_entity_poly.entity_id
_entity_poly.type
_entity_poly.pdbx_seq_one_letter_code
_entity_poly.pdbx_strand_id
1 'polypeptide(L)'
;MQLKMWILSGTAIALWLAPLTALDKKVSWHKLVQGLSLCGAIACAVTAGNTARKLSEQGEIEAIKTRAITADVVDEIATSAYISQTQRQQEAEQILTVSDRTDESEAELNSIKQSLELLIQKTSSDSDELTVKTLTAKQREQIELILQCHAKGISGKNKILKEIWGVSAGSSQAYRDAKAEYEFLLPFVKGEDALEN
;
A
#
# COMPACT_ATOMS: atom_id res chain seq x y z
N MET A 1 -32.19 1.64 58.53
CA MET A 1 -31.45 0.36 58.67
C MET A 1 -30.52 0.32 59.87
N GLN A 2 -29.85 1.43 60.24
CA GLN A 2 -28.89 1.43 61.35
C GLN A 2 -29.50 1.07 62.72
N LEU A 3 -30.72 1.52 63.04
CA LEU A 3 -31.37 1.19 64.32
C LEU A 3 -31.57 -0.33 64.54
N LYS A 4 -31.85 -1.06 63.46
CA LYS A 4 -32.01 -2.53 63.49
C LYS A 4 -30.67 -3.24 63.73
N MET A 5 -29.58 -2.71 63.16
CA MET A 5 -28.21 -3.23 63.38
C MET A 5 -27.75 -3.03 64.83
N TRP A 6 -28.06 -1.88 65.44
CA TRP A 6 -27.71 -1.60 66.84
C TRP A 6 -28.48 -2.46 67.83
N ILE A 7 -29.78 -2.68 67.60
CA ILE A 7 -30.59 -3.56 68.46
C ILE A 7 -30.10 -5.01 68.35
N LEU A 8 -29.80 -5.50 67.15
CA LEU A 8 -29.25 -6.84 66.98
C LEU A 8 -27.90 -7.00 67.69
N SER A 9 -27.01 -6.01 67.55
CA SER A 9 -25.69 -6.00 68.18
C SER A 9 -25.79 -5.92 69.71
N GLY A 10 -26.67 -5.07 70.24
CA GLY A 10 -26.92 -4.95 71.68
C GLY A 10 -27.51 -6.23 72.29
N THR A 11 -28.46 -6.88 71.60
CA THR A 11 -29.02 -8.16 72.05
C THR A 11 -28.01 -9.29 72.00
N ALA A 12 -27.11 -9.30 71.00
CA ALA A 12 -26.04 -10.29 70.91
C ALA A 12 -25.05 -10.16 72.08
N ILE A 13 -24.71 -8.93 72.47
CA ILE A 13 -23.83 -8.65 73.62
C ILE A 13 -24.53 -9.06 74.94
N ALA A 14 -25.81 -8.73 75.11
CA ALA A 14 -26.58 -9.11 76.29
C ALA A 14 -26.73 -10.63 76.43
N LEU A 15 -26.96 -11.36 75.33
CA LEU A 15 -27.03 -12.82 75.32
C LEU A 15 -25.66 -13.48 75.61
N TRP A 16 -24.57 -12.79 75.28
CA TRP A 16 -23.20 -13.24 75.55
C TRP A 16 -22.79 -13.04 77.02
N LEU A 17 -23.31 -11.99 77.67
CA LEU A 17 -23.02 -11.64 79.08
C LEU A 17 -23.96 -12.29 80.09
N ALA A 18 -25.20 -12.64 79.71
CA ALA A 18 -26.19 -13.26 80.60
C ALA A 18 -25.74 -14.58 81.30
N PRO A 19 -24.91 -15.45 80.72
CA PRO A 19 -24.47 -16.68 81.39
C PRO A 19 -23.50 -16.45 82.56
N LEU A 20 -22.89 -15.26 82.67
CA LEU A 20 -21.84 -14.99 83.67
C LEU A 20 -22.38 -14.73 85.08
N THR A 21 -23.66 -14.35 85.24
CA THR A 21 -24.20 -13.90 86.54
C THR A 21 -25.12 -14.89 87.24
N ALA A 22 -25.48 -16.02 86.60
CA ALA A 22 -26.56 -16.89 87.11
C ALA A 22 -26.22 -18.39 87.31
N LEU A 23 -25.04 -18.90 86.94
CA LEU A 23 -24.80 -20.36 86.96
C LEU A 23 -23.38 -20.79 87.36
N ASP A 24 -23.02 -20.63 88.63
CA ASP A 24 -21.67 -20.87 89.16
C ASP A 24 -21.10 -22.31 88.95
N LYS A 25 -21.94 -23.32 88.65
CA LYS A 25 -21.49 -24.70 88.34
C LYS A 25 -21.42 -25.08 86.85
N LYS A 26 -22.11 -24.35 85.95
CA LYS A 26 -22.06 -24.60 84.48
C LYS A 26 -21.16 -23.60 83.74
N VAL A 27 -20.69 -22.57 84.44
CA VAL A 27 -19.82 -21.51 83.91
C VAL A 27 -18.52 -22.05 83.29
N SER A 28 -17.92 -23.13 83.80
CA SER A 28 -16.71 -23.69 83.18
C SER A 28 -16.94 -24.24 81.77
N TRP A 29 -18.06 -24.90 81.51
CA TRP A 29 -18.39 -25.40 80.18
C TRP A 29 -18.72 -24.28 79.20
N HIS A 30 -19.48 -23.26 79.65
CA HIS A 30 -19.77 -22.09 78.83
C HIS A 30 -18.51 -21.26 78.51
N LYS A 31 -17.60 -21.09 79.47
CA LYS A 31 -16.31 -20.42 79.26
C LYS A 31 -15.42 -21.17 78.27
N LEU A 32 -15.40 -22.51 78.31
CA LEU A 32 -14.68 -23.32 77.32
C LEU A 32 -15.27 -23.16 75.91
N VAL A 33 -16.60 -23.22 75.78
CA VAL A 33 -17.28 -23.02 74.48
C VAL A 33 -17.06 -21.60 73.96
N GLN A 34 -17.12 -20.58 74.82
CA GLN A 34 -16.82 -19.20 74.45
C GLN A 34 -15.35 -19.01 74.05
N GLY A 35 -14.41 -19.65 74.75
CA GLY A 35 -12.99 -19.64 74.40
C GLY A 35 -12.72 -20.30 73.04
N LEU A 36 -13.33 -21.47 72.79
CA LEU A 36 -13.28 -22.15 71.49
C LEU A 36 -13.90 -21.30 70.37
N SER A 37 -15.04 -20.67 70.64
CA SER A 37 -15.69 -19.77 69.68
C SER A 37 -14.84 -18.52 69.40
N LEU A 38 -14.20 -17.94 70.42
CA LEU A 38 -13.32 -16.78 70.27
C LEU A 38 -12.08 -17.15 69.46
N CYS A 39 -11.42 -18.27 69.75
CA CYS A 39 -10.28 -18.75 68.99
C CYS A 39 -10.67 -19.08 67.54
N GLY A 40 -11.83 -19.69 67.31
CA GLY A 40 -12.36 -19.95 65.98
C GLY A 40 -12.67 -18.67 65.21
N ALA A 41 -13.25 -17.66 65.87
CA ALA A 41 -13.52 -16.35 65.27
C ALA A 41 -12.23 -15.61 64.91
N ILE A 42 -11.20 -15.66 65.78
CA ILE A 42 -9.88 -15.07 65.51
C ILE A 42 -9.21 -15.80 64.33
N ALA A 43 -9.21 -17.13 64.32
CA ALA A 43 -8.65 -17.91 63.22
C ALA A 43 -9.36 -17.60 61.89
N CYS A 44 -10.70 -17.49 61.90
CA CYS A 44 -11.50 -17.13 60.74
C CYS A 44 -11.23 -15.69 60.29
N ALA A 45 -11.09 -14.73 61.21
CA ALA A 45 -10.75 -13.35 60.87
C ALA A 45 -9.35 -13.22 60.25
N VAL A 46 -8.37 -13.96 60.77
CA VAL A 46 -7.00 -13.97 60.22
C VAL A 46 -6.97 -14.62 58.84
N THR A 47 -7.66 -15.74 58.64
CA THR A 47 -7.69 -16.41 57.33
C THR A 47 -8.47 -15.58 56.31
N ALA A 48 -9.62 -15.02 56.68
CA ALA A 48 -10.38 -14.10 55.82
C ALA A 48 -9.57 -12.85 55.47
N GLY A 49 -8.85 -12.26 56.43
CA GLY A 49 -7.97 -11.11 56.20
C GLY A 49 -6.82 -11.44 55.25
N ASN A 50 -6.16 -12.58 55.41
CA ASN A 50 -5.09 -13.02 54.51
C ASN A 50 -5.61 -13.31 53.10
N THR A 51 -6.79 -13.90 52.97
CA THR A 51 -7.42 -14.15 51.66
C THR A 51 -7.85 -12.85 51.00
N ALA A 52 -8.43 -11.91 51.75
CA ALA A 52 -8.80 -10.58 51.27
C ALA A 52 -7.56 -9.79 50.79
N ARG A 53 -6.45 -9.88 51.51
CA ARG A 53 -5.18 -9.25 51.11
C ARG A 53 -4.64 -9.84 49.81
N LYS A 54 -4.63 -11.17 49.67
CA LYS A 54 -4.21 -11.83 48.42
C LYS A 54 -5.11 -11.47 47.24
N LEU A 55 -6.42 -11.40 47.45
CA LEU A 55 -7.37 -10.97 46.41
C LEU A 55 -7.17 -9.49 46.03
N SER A 56 -6.83 -8.63 47.00
CA SER A 56 -6.48 -7.23 46.74
C SER A 56 -5.21 -7.09 45.91
N GLU A 57 -4.16 -7.83 46.26
CA GLU A 57 -2.89 -7.84 45.51
C GLU A 57 -3.09 -8.39 44.09
N GLN A 58 -3.93 -9.42 43.91
CA GLN A 58 -4.29 -9.94 42.58
C GLN A 58 -5.10 -8.92 41.77
N GLY A 59 -6.05 -8.23 42.38
CA GLY A 59 -6.85 -7.18 41.72
C GLY A 59 -6.01 -6.00 41.25
N GLU A 60 -5.01 -5.58 42.03
CA GLU A 60 -4.07 -4.54 41.59
C GLU A 60 -3.20 -4.99 40.41
N ILE A 61 -2.70 -6.23 40.43
CA ILE A 61 -1.89 -6.79 39.34
C ILE A 61 -2.72 -6.91 38.05
N GLU A 62 -3.97 -7.38 38.15
CA GLU A 62 -4.87 -7.47 37.00
C GLU A 62 -5.20 -6.08 36.42
N ALA A 63 -5.46 -5.08 37.27
CA ALA A 63 -5.71 -3.72 36.82
C ALA A 63 -4.49 -3.11 36.10
N ILE A 64 -3.28 -3.35 36.59
CA ILE A 64 -2.03 -2.92 35.94
C ILE A 64 -1.87 -3.64 34.59
N LYS A 65 -2.12 -4.95 34.55
CA LYS A 65 -2.05 -5.74 33.32
C LYS A 65 -3.04 -5.26 32.26
N THR A 66 -4.29 -4.97 32.64
CA THR A 66 -5.30 -4.44 31.72
C THR A 66 -4.91 -3.07 31.18
N ARG A 67 -4.33 -2.19 32.02
CA ARG A 67 -3.81 -0.90 31.56
C ARG A 67 -2.65 -1.04 30.59
N ALA A 68 -1.72 -1.96 30.86
CA ALA A 68 -0.59 -2.23 29.96
C ALA A 68 -1.06 -2.74 28.60
N ILE A 69 -1.99 -3.72 28.57
CA ILE A 69 -2.56 -4.25 27.32
C ILE A 69 -3.30 -3.15 26.55
N THR A 70 -4.05 -2.30 27.25
CA THR A 70 -4.81 -1.22 26.61
C THR A 70 -3.88 -0.16 26.02
N ALA A 71 -2.76 0.15 26.68
CA ALA A 71 -1.76 1.07 26.14
C ALA A 71 -1.10 0.53 24.87
N ASP A 72 -0.74 -0.75 24.86
CA ASP A 72 -0.10 -1.41 23.72
C ASP A 72 -1.03 -1.45 22.48
N VAL A 73 -2.30 -1.84 22.68
CA VAL A 73 -3.30 -1.86 21.61
C VAL A 73 -3.56 -0.45 21.05
N VAL A 74 -3.58 0.59 21.90
CA VAL A 74 -3.75 1.97 21.42
C VAL A 74 -2.54 2.43 20.62
N ASP A 75 -1.32 2.03 20.98
CA ASP A 75 -0.09 2.36 20.26
C ASP A 75 -0.02 1.67 18.89
N GLU A 76 -0.42 0.40 18.80
CA GLU A 76 -0.54 -0.32 17.53
C GLU A 76 -1.61 0.30 16.62
N ILE A 77 -2.76 0.72 17.18
CA ILE A 77 -3.81 1.41 16.43
C ILE A 77 -3.34 2.79 15.96
N ALA A 78 -2.64 3.54 16.82
CA ALA A 78 -2.09 4.85 16.45
C ALA A 78 -1.04 4.72 15.34
N THR A 79 -0.15 3.74 15.44
CA THR A 79 0.87 3.45 14.43
C THR A 79 0.26 3.05 13.10
N SER A 80 -0.73 2.14 13.10
CA SER A 80 -1.42 1.74 11.88
C SER A 80 -2.24 2.88 11.25
N ALA A 81 -2.87 3.73 12.06
CA ALA A 81 -3.56 4.93 11.58
C ALA A 81 -2.57 5.93 10.94
N TYR A 82 -1.40 6.14 11.55
CA TYR A 82 -0.35 7.01 11.01
C TYR A 82 0.21 6.49 9.68
N ILE A 83 0.47 5.19 9.57
CA ILE A 83 0.91 4.55 8.32
C ILE A 83 -0.17 4.70 7.23
N SER A 84 -1.45 4.49 7.57
CA SER A 84 -2.57 4.68 6.64
C SER A 84 -2.71 6.12 6.15
N GLN A 85 -2.47 7.12 7.02
CA GLN A 85 -2.47 8.52 6.61
C GLN A 85 -1.28 8.85 5.70
N THR A 86 -0.09 8.37 6.06
CA THR A 86 1.13 8.57 5.26
C THR A 86 0.97 7.95 3.86
N GLN A 87 0.41 6.74 3.77
CA GLN A 87 0.15 6.09 2.50
C GLN A 87 -0.85 6.87 1.66
N ARG A 88 -1.97 7.34 2.25
CA ARG A 88 -2.94 8.18 1.54
C ARG A 88 -2.34 9.50 1.04
N GLN A 89 -1.40 10.07 1.79
CA GLN A 89 -0.70 11.28 1.38
C GLN A 89 0.26 11.02 0.21
N GLN A 90 1.01 9.92 0.25
CA GLN A 90 1.88 9.50 -0.86
C GLN A 90 1.08 9.20 -2.13
N GLU A 91 -0.06 8.52 -2.01
CA GLU A 91 -0.95 8.26 -3.14
C GLU A 91 -1.52 9.56 -3.73
N ALA A 92 -1.90 10.53 -2.88
CA ALA A 92 -2.37 11.84 -3.32
C ALA A 92 -1.27 12.66 -4.03
N GLU A 93 -0.03 12.64 -3.52
CA GLU A 93 1.14 13.28 -4.15
C GLU A 93 1.48 12.63 -5.50
N GLN A 94 1.33 11.31 -5.62
CA GLN A 94 1.54 10.60 -6.88
C GLN A 94 0.49 10.98 -7.93
N ILE A 95 -0.78 11.17 -7.52
CA ILE A 95 -1.84 11.63 -8.44
C ILE A 95 -1.58 13.08 -8.89
N LEU A 96 -1.18 13.97 -7.98
CA LEU A 96 -0.85 15.36 -8.31
C LEU A 96 0.33 15.45 -9.28
N THR A 97 1.41 14.70 -9.04
CA THR A 97 2.58 14.69 -9.93
C THR A 97 2.31 14.08 -11.30
N VAL A 98 1.37 13.12 -11.39
CA VAL A 98 0.90 12.60 -12.69
C VAL A 98 0.02 13.63 -13.39
N SER A 99 -0.83 14.37 -12.67
CA SER A 99 -1.65 15.45 -13.23
C SER A 99 -0.78 16.57 -13.82
N ASP A 100 0.25 17.03 -13.10
CA ASP A 100 1.17 18.07 -13.58
C ASP A 100 1.90 17.65 -14.87
N ARG A 101 2.33 16.39 -14.97
CA ARG A 101 2.93 15.85 -16.20
C ARG A 101 1.96 15.74 -17.36
N THR A 102 0.67 15.55 -17.07
CA THR A 102 -0.37 15.46 -18.10
C THR A 102 -0.67 16.86 -18.64
N ASP A 103 -0.72 17.87 -17.76
CA ASP A 103 -0.93 19.27 -18.14
C ASP A 103 0.27 19.82 -18.94
N GLU A 104 1.51 19.47 -18.58
CA GLU A 104 2.71 19.79 -19.37
C GLU A 104 2.66 19.12 -20.76
N SER A 105 2.28 17.85 -20.82
CA SER A 105 2.15 17.10 -22.07
C SER A 105 1.05 17.69 -22.97
N GLU A 106 -0.08 18.10 -22.41
CA GLU A 106 -1.16 18.76 -23.16
C GLU A 106 -0.77 20.16 -23.66
N ALA A 107 0.04 20.91 -22.89
CA ALA A 107 0.59 22.19 -23.31
C ALA A 107 1.58 22.01 -24.48
N GLU A 108 2.45 21.00 -24.42
CA GLU A 108 3.36 20.64 -25.50
C GLU A 108 2.61 20.20 -26.75
N LEU A 109 1.57 19.37 -26.61
CA LEU A 109 0.74 18.91 -27.74
C LEU A 109 0.00 20.06 -28.43
N ASN A 110 -0.51 21.02 -27.65
CA ASN A 110 -1.16 22.21 -28.19
C ASN A 110 -0.15 23.14 -28.90
N SER A 111 1.06 23.28 -28.37
CA SER A 111 2.16 24.02 -29.02
C SER A 111 2.58 23.37 -30.35
N ILE A 112 2.71 22.05 -30.38
CA ILE A 112 2.99 21.28 -31.59
C ILE A 112 1.86 21.46 -32.60
N LYS A 113 0.59 21.38 -32.16
CA LYS A 113 -0.58 21.55 -33.03
C LYS A 113 -0.63 22.96 -33.64
N GLN A 114 -0.41 24.01 -32.86
CA GLN A 114 -0.33 25.38 -33.36
C GLN A 114 0.83 25.58 -34.34
N SER A 115 2.00 24.98 -34.03
CA SER A 115 3.17 25.02 -34.92
C SER A 115 2.90 24.32 -36.24
N LEU A 116 2.18 23.19 -36.21
CA LEU A 116 1.78 22.44 -37.40
C LEU A 116 0.75 23.21 -38.24
N GLU A 117 -0.22 23.86 -37.58
CA GLU A 117 -1.25 24.67 -38.23
C GLU A 117 -0.64 25.91 -38.90
N LEU A 118 0.34 26.55 -38.25
CA LEU A 118 1.15 27.63 -38.83
C LEU A 118 1.98 27.15 -40.02
N LEU A 119 2.56 25.95 -39.95
CA LEU A 119 3.33 25.36 -41.05
C LEU A 119 2.44 25.06 -42.25
N ILE A 120 1.24 24.52 -42.02
CA ILE A 120 0.23 24.24 -43.06
C ILE A 120 -0.26 25.55 -43.70
N GLN A 121 -0.52 26.57 -42.90
CA GLN A 121 -0.99 27.87 -43.40
C GLN A 121 0.11 28.62 -44.19
N LYS A 122 1.37 28.47 -43.76
CA LYS A 122 2.54 29.03 -44.45
C LYS A 122 2.86 28.27 -45.75
N THR A 123 2.73 26.94 -45.77
CA THR A 123 2.83 26.14 -47.00
C THR A 123 1.64 26.32 -47.94
N SER A 124 0.48 26.73 -47.45
CA SER A 124 -0.67 27.12 -48.28
C SER A 124 -0.44 28.46 -49.01
N SER A 125 0.49 29.29 -48.57
CA SER A 125 0.72 30.63 -49.13
C SER A 125 1.95 30.70 -50.06
N ASP A 126 2.95 29.83 -49.86
CA ASP A 126 4.03 29.60 -50.81
C ASP A 126 3.80 28.28 -51.55
N SER A 127 3.12 28.39 -52.69
CA SER A 127 3.10 27.38 -53.73
C SER A 127 4.50 27.19 -54.31
N ASP A 128 5.31 26.35 -53.67
CA ASP A 128 6.32 25.54 -54.35
C ASP A 128 6.67 24.30 -53.49
N GLU A 129 5.96 23.21 -53.79
CA GLU A 129 6.42 21.82 -53.80
C GLU A 129 7.35 21.34 -52.66
N LEU A 130 6.90 21.44 -51.41
CA LEU A 130 7.37 20.52 -50.35
C LEU A 130 6.43 19.32 -50.28
N THR A 131 6.59 18.39 -51.22
CA THR A 131 6.01 17.06 -51.09
C THR A 131 6.60 16.42 -49.85
N VAL A 132 5.84 16.40 -48.75
CA VAL A 132 6.01 15.38 -47.71
C VAL A 132 5.84 14.06 -48.44
N LYS A 133 6.96 13.42 -48.83
CA LYS A 133 6.94 12.13 -49.54
C LYS A 133 6.48 11.08 -48.54
N THR A 134 5.18 11.00 -48.33
CA THR A 134 4.56 9.90 -47.61
C THR A 134 4.91 8.63 -48.38
N LEU A 135 5.87 7.86 -47.85
CA LEU A 135 6.23 6.56 -48.41
C LEU A 135 4.96 5.73 -48.53
N THR A 136 4.65 5.28 -49.74
CA THR A 136 3.52 4.39 -49.99
C THR A 136 3.72 3.07 -49.27
N ALA A 137 2.63 2.36 -48.93
CA ALA A 137 2.72 1.07 -48.21
C ALA A 137 3.67 0.07 -48.90
N LYS A 138 3.67 0.05 -50.24
CA LYS A 138 4.57 -0.79 -51.05
C LYS A 138 6.05 -0.42 -50.88
N GLN A 139 6.38 0.86 -50.78
CA GLN A 139 7.76 1.32 -50.59
C GLN A 139 8.29 0.96 -49.19
N ARG A 140 7.41 0.95 -48.18
CA ARG A 140 7.76 0.50 -46.82
C ARG A 140 8.06 -1.00 -46.78
N GLU A 141 7.23 -1.81 -47.41
CA GLU A 141 7.47 -3.25 -47.56
C GLU A 141 8.78 -3.53 -48.31
N GLN A 142 9.07 -2.78 -49.37
CA GLN A 142 10.33 -2.89 -50.10
C GLN A 142 11.55 -2.52 -49.25
N ILE A 143 11.46 -1.48 -48.40
CA ILE A 143 12.53 -1.10 -47.46
C ILE A 143 12.79 -2.24 -46.46
N GLU A 144 11.74 -2.84 -45.89
CA GLU A 144 11.87 -3.97 -44.97
C GLU A 144 12.56 -5.17 -45.63
N LEU A 145 12.19 -5.48 -46.88
CA LEU A 145 12.82 -6.55 -47.66
C LEU A 145 14.30 -6.25 -47.96
N ILE A 146 14.66 -4.99 -48.22
CA ILE A 146 16.07 -4.57 -48.37
C ILE A 146 16.84 -4.81 -47.07
N LEU A 147 16.29 -4.39 -45.92
CA LEU A 147 16.91 -4.59 -44.61
C LEU A 147 17.09 -6.09 -44.29
N GLN A 148 16.09 -6.92 -44.59
CA GLN A 148 16.20 -8.37 -44.45
C GLN A 148 17.29 -8.98 -45.35
N CYS A 149 17.48 -8.46 -46.57
CA CYS A 149 18.57 -8.90 -47.45
C CYS A 149 19.95 -8.53 -46.88
N HIS A 150 20.10 -7.33 -46.31
CA HIS A 150 21.31 -6.92 -45.63
C HIS A 150 21.60 -7.78 -44.40
N ALA A 151 20.59 -8.08 -43.57
CA ALA A 151 20.71 -8.95 -42.41
C ALA A 151 21.14 -10.39 -42.79
N LYS A 152 20.71 -10.88 -43.96
CA LYS A 152 21.13 -12.16 -44.54
C LYS A 152 22.53 -12.14 -45.18
N GLY A 153 23.25 -11.01 -45.12
CA GLY A 153 24.60 -10.85 -45.67
C GLY A 153 24.64 -10.58 -47.17
N ILE A 154 23.50 -10.27 -47.81
CA ILE A 154 23.42 -9.96 -49.24
C ILE A 154 23.61 -8.45 -49.44
N SER A 155 24.85 -8.01 -49.64
CA SER A 155 25.20 -6.57 -49.82
C SER A 155 25.32 -6.12 -51.29
N GLY A 156 25.20 -7.05 -52.23
CA GLY A 156 25.35 -6.73 -53.66
C GLY A 156 24.08 -6.14 -54.26
N LYS A 157 24.14 -4.89 -54.76
CA LYS A 157 23.02 -4.20 -55.43
C LYS A 157 22.26 -5.07 -56.44
N ASN A 158 22.96 -5.78 -57.31
CA ASN A 158 22.33 -6.65 -58.32
C ASN A 158 21.68 -7.91 -57.72
N LYS A 159 22.16 -8.36 -56.55
CA LYS A 159 21.56 -9.49 -55.83
C LYS A 159 20.27 -9.04 -55.11
N ILE A 160 20.29 -7.86 -54.49
CA ILE A 160 19.11 -7.26 -53.85
C ILE A 160 18.02 -6.94 -54.89
N LEU A 161 18.40 -6.36 -56.03
CA LEU A 161 17.46 -6.10 -57.14
C LEU A 161 16.83 -7.39 -57.69
N LYS A 162 17.60 -8.48 -57.74
CA LYS A 162 17.10 -9.78 -58.16
C LYS A 162 16.15 -10.38 -57.12
N GLU A 163 16.42 -10.22 -55.83
CA GLU A 163 15.61 -10.80 -54.75
C GLU A 163 14.27 -10.06 -54.58
N ILE A 164 14.28 -8.73 -54.66
CA ILE A 164 13.11 -7.90 -54.34
C ILE A 164 12.28 -7.59 -55.58
N TRP A 165 12.92 -7.28 -56.71
CA TRP A 165 12.23 -6.93 -57.96
C TRP A 165 12.29 -8.06 -59.00
N GLY A 166 12.96 -9.19 -58.73
CA GLY A 166 13.04 -10.32 -59.66
C GLY A 166 13.91 -10.07 -60.90
N VAL A 167 14.66 -8.96 -60.96
CA VAL A 167 15.35 -8.52 -62.18
C VAL A 167 16.84 -8.86 -62.15
N SER A 168 17.34 -9.46 -63.23
CA SER A 168 18.77 -9.69 -63.44
C SER A 168 19.47 -8.45 -64.01
N ALA A 169 20.79 -8.35 -63.79
CA ALA A 169 21.59 -7.25 -64.31
C ALA A 169 21.56 -7.22 -65.84
N GLY A 170 21.20 -6.07 -66.42
CA GLY A 170 21.11 -5.89 -67.87
C GLY A 170 20.72 -4.46 -68.27
N SER A 171 20.45 -4.25 -69.56
CA SER A 171 19.99 -2.98 -70.12
C SER A 171 18.46 -2.87 -70.24
N SER A 172 17.71 -3.81 -69.65
CA SER A 172 16.25 -3.81 -69.71
C SER A 172 15.67 -2.60 -68.98
N GLN A 173 14.58 -2.04 -69.50
CA GLN A 173 13.91 -0.89 -68.87
C GLN A 173 13.47 -1.23 -67.43
N ALA A 174 12.95 -2.45 -67.21
CA ALA A 174 12.61 -2.95 -65.89
C ALA A 174 13.77 -2.94 -64.89
N TYR A 175 15.00 -3.24 -65.33
CA TYR A 175 16.19 -3.14 -64.46
C TYR A 175 16.53 -1.68 -64.14
N ARG A 176 16.36 -0.76 -65.09
CA ARG A 176 16.61 0.67 -64.89
C ARG A 176 15.61 1.28 -63.91
N ASP A 177 14.34 0.91 -64.03
CA ASP A 177 13.27 1.39 -63.15
C ASP A 177 13.46 0.84 -61.73
N ALA A 178 13.72 -0.46 -61.57
CA ALA A 178 14.02 -1.07 -60.28
C ALA A 178 15.30 -0.50 -59.64
N LYS A 179 16.33 -0.20 -60.44
CA LYS A 179 17.56 0.44 -59.98
C LYS A 179 17.29 1.86 -59.46
N ALA A 180 16.47 2.64 -60.16
CA ALA A 180 16.10 3.99 -59.76
C ALA A 180 15.26 3.98 -58.48
N GLU A 181 14.32 3.04 -58.37
CA GLU A 181 13.50 2.86 -57.17
C GLU A 181 14.36 2.44 -55.96
N TYR A 182 15.28 1.49 -56.13
CA TYR A 182 16.23 1.13 -55.08
C TYR A 182 17.10 2.31 -54.64
N GLU A 183 17.63 3.11 -55.59
CA GLU A 183 18.42 4.31 -55.27
C GLU A 183 17.59 5.38 -54.54
N PHE A 184 16.30 5.48 -54.85
CA PHE A 184 15.37 6.36 -54.14
C PHE A 184 15.10 5.89 -52.70
N LEU A 185 15.07 4.58 -52.45
CA LEU A 185 14.81 3.99 -51.13
C LEU A 185 16.06 3.91 -50.23
N LEU A 186 17.27 3.94 -50.80
CA LEU A 186 18.54 3.86 -50.05
C LEU A 186 18.70 4.85 -48.88
N PRO A 187 18.30 6.14 -49.00
CA PRO A 187 18.40 7.09 -47.89
C PRO A 187 17.52 6.70 -46.70
N PHE A 188 16.38 6.05 -46.94
CA PHE A 188 15.48 5.59 -45.89
C PHE A 188 16.00 4.33 -45.20
N VAL A 189 16.65 3.44 -45.96
CA VAL A 189 17.33 2.24 -45.42
C VAL A 189 18.53 2.63 -44.55
N LYS A 190 19.26 3.70 -44.90
CA LYS A 190 20.41 4.20 -44.11
C LYS A 190 20.01 5.11 -42.95
N GLY A 191 18.80 5.68 -42.99
CA GLY A 191 18.32 6.64 -41.99
C GLY A 191 17.97 6.01 -40.64
N GLU A 192 17.81 4.68 -40.57
CA GLU A 192 17.60 3.98 -39.29
C GLU A 192 18.88 3.92 -38.43
N ASP A 193 20.08 3.95 -39.04
CA ASP A 193 21.35 3.97 -38.28
C ASP A 193 21.64 5.35 -37.62
N ALA A 194 20.89 6.40 -37.96
CA ALA A 194 21.12 7.77 -37.48
C ALA A 194 20.21 8.18 -36.30
N LEU A 195 19.31 7.30 -35.85
CA LEU A 195 18.40 7.55 -34.71
C LEU A 195 18.80 6.80 -33.43
N GLU A 196 19.91 6.07 -33.44
CA GLU A 196 20.58 5.58 -32.22
C GLU A 196 21.88 6.36 -31.98
N ASN A 197 21.77 7.59 -31.47
CA ASN A 197 22.77 8.25 -30.61
C ASN A 197 22.14 9.44 -29.87
#